data_AF-A0AAD8G7G5-F1
#
_entry.id   AF-A0AAD8G7G5-F1
#
_cell.length_a   1.000
_cell.length_b   1.000
_cell.length_c   1.000
_cell.angle_alpha   90.00
_cell.angle_beta   90.00
_cell.angle_gamma   90.00
#
_symmetry.space_group_name_H-M   'P 1'
#
loop_
_entity.id
_entity.type
_entity.pdbx_description
1 polymer ?
#
loop_
_entity_poly.entity_id
_entity_poly.type
_entity_poly.pdbx_seq_one_letter_code
_entity_poly.pdbx_strand_id
1 'polypeptide(L)'
;MLYFSYYGMKSRLMMSAVHFNENASREQAVTQSGEAHYKIDFPIFQRGEHTVKKIMVRGTYKCVDRLKDCVFSMAQNGNKACPSKDMPPSMCHKYEKPSKEQAILNHESRFKSSH
;
A
#
# COMPACT_ATOMS: atom_id res chain seq x y z
N MET A 1 12.32 -11.10 5.45
CA MET A 1 12.09 -11.15 3.98
C MET A 1 10.60 -11.35 3.64
N LEU A 2 9.67 -10.65 4.30
CA LEU A 2 8.22 -10.72 3.99
C LEU A 2 7.71 -9.47 3.24
N TYR A 3 8.49 -8.38 3.23
CA TYR A 3 8.05 -7.09 2.72
C TYR A 3 7.65 -7.14 1.24
N PHE A 4 8.46 -7.75 0.37
CA PHE A 4 8.17 -7.90 -1.06
C PHE A 4 7.54 -9.25 -1.44
N SER A 5 7.08 -10.03 -0.45
CA SER A 5 6.33 -11.25 -0.75
C SER A 5 4.92 -10.90 -1.21
N TYR A 6 4.33 -11.73 -2.08
CA TYR A 6 2.94 -11.58 -2.52
C TYR A 6 1.99 -11.43 -1.32
N TYR A 7 2.12 -12.30 -0.31
CA TYR A 7 1.30 -12.24 0.91
C TYR A 7 1.53 -10.96 1.71
N GLY A 8 2.78 -10.52 1.89
CA GLY A 8 3.07 -9.26 2.55
C GLY A 8 2.45 -8.05 1.84
N MET A 9 2.51 -8.02 0.50
CA MET A 9 1.89 -6.98 -0.31
C MET A 9 0.36 -7.03 -0.21
N LYS A 10 -0.25 -8.21 -0.34
CA LYS A 10 -1.69 -8.44 -0.24
C LYS A 10 -2.23 -8.01 1.13
N SER A 11 -1.54 -8.37 2.22
CA SER A 11 -1.92 -7.97 3.57
C SER A 11 -1.90 -6.45 3.75
N ARG A 12 -0.88 -5.75 3.20
CA ARG A 12 -0.83 -4.28 3.25
C ARG A 12 -1.97 -3.65 2.45
N LEU A 13 -2.26 -4.16 1.26
CA LEU A 13 -3.38 -3.69 0.45
C LEU A 13 -4.72 -3.83 1.18
N MET A 14 -4.97 -5.00 1.78
CA MET A 14 -6.17 -5.25 2.58
C MET A 14 -6.25 -4.33 3.80
N MET A 15 -5.14 -4.14 4.52
CA MET A 15 -5.07 -3.23 5.65
C MET A 15 -5.37 -1.78 5.24
N SER A 16 -4.82 -1.32 4.12
CA SER A 16 -5.10 0.00 3.57
C SER A 16 -6.59 0.18 3.23
N ALA A 17 -7.23 -0.84 2.64
CA ALA A 17 -8.66 -0.81 2.34
C ALA A 17 -9.51 -0.76 3.61
N VAL A 18 -9.19 -1.57 4.63
CA VAL A 18 -9.90 -1.55 5.92
C VAL A 18 -9.74 -0.20 6.60
N HIS A 19 -8.53 0.34 6.65
CA HIS A 19 -8.26 1.65 7.25
C HIS A 19 -8.96 2.77 6.47
N PHE A 20 -9.01 2.70 5.14
CA PHE A 20 -9.76 3.64 4.33
C PHE A 20 -11.25 3.59 4.67
N ASN A 21 -11.84 2.39 4.72
CA ASN A 21 -13.27 2.20 5.02
C ASN A 21 -13.63 2.70 6.43
N GLU A 22 -12.81 2.42 7.45
CA GLU A 22 -13.01 2.95 8.80
C GLU A 22 -13.05 4.48 8.82
N ASN A 23 -12.25 5.12 7.96
CA ASN A 23 -12.06 6.55 7.93
C ASN A 23 -12.88 7.26 6.83
N ALA A 24 -13.65 6.53 6.01
CA ALA A 24 -14.36 7.10 4.86
C ALA A 24 -15.51 8.02 5.30
N SER A 25 -16.19 7.68 6.40
CA SER A 25 -17.33 8.43 6.96
C SER A 25 -16.93 9.43 8.04
N ARG A 26 -15.67 9.87 8.08
CA ARG A 26 -15.23 10.90 9.01
C ARG A 26 -16.01 12.19 8.79
N GLU A 27 -16.31 12.89 9.88
CA GLU A 27 -16.93 14.20 9.82
C GLU A 27 -15.92 15.29 9.48
N GLN A 28 -16.41 16.42 8.97
CA GLN A 28 -15.58 17.61 8.80
C GLN A 28 -15.23 18.17 10.18
N ALA A 29 -13.97 18.57 10.37
CA ALA A 29 -13.55 19.24 11.60
C ALA A 29 -14.23 20.61 11.70
N VAL A 30 -14.53 21.02 12.94
CA VAL A 30 -15.14 22.32 13.23
C VAL A 30 -14.27 23.11 14.21
N THR A 31 -14.36 24.43 14.16
CA THR A 31 -13.76 25.34 15.15
C THR A 31 -14.44 25.20 16.52
N GLN A 32 -13.89 25.83 17.55
CA GLN A 32 -14.58 25.98 18.84
C GLN A 32 -15.92 26.74 18.72
N SER A 33 -16.06 27.61 17.72
CA SER A 33 -17.31 28.31 17.40
C SER A 33 -18.29 27.47 16.56
N GLY A 34 -17.94 26.23 16.18
CA GLY A 34 -18.78 25.34 15.38
C GLY A 34 -18.69 25.55 13.86
N GLU A 35 -17.76 26.39 13.39
CA GLU A 35 -17.59 26.67 11.97
C GLU A 35 -16.74 25.59 11.28
N ALA A 36 -17.11 25.22 10.06
CA ALA A 36 -16.44 24.16 9.32
C ALA A 36 -14.99 24.53 8.95
N HIS A 37 -14.02 23.67 9.27
CA HIS A 37 -12.61 23.89 8.96
C HIS A 37 -12.29 23.59 7.49
N TYR A 38 -11.55 24.50 6.85
CA TYR A 38 -11.05 24.38 5.49
C TYR A 38 -9.56 24.70 5.43
N LYS A 39 -8.89 24.17 4.40
CA LYS A 39 -7.54 24.58 3.99
C LYS A 39 -7.53 24.99 2.54
N ILE A 40 -6.60 25.87 2.19
CA ILE A 40 -6.35 26.31 0.83
C ILE A 40 -5.07 25.63 0.36
N ASP A 41 -5.15 24.83 -0.71
CA ASP A 41 -4.00 24.24 -1.37
C ASP A 41 -3.70 25.05 -2.65
N PHE A 42 -2.42 25.22 -3.00
CA PHE A 42 -1.97 25.85 -4.24
C PHE A 42 -1.20 24.83 -5.09
N PRO A 43 -1.88 24.05 -5.94
CA PRO A 43 -1.23 23.02 -6.73
C PRO A 43 -0.36 23.63 -7.84
N ILE A 44 0.86 23.13 -8.00
CA ILE A 44 1.82 23.62 -9.01
C ILE A 44 1.23 23.61 -10.43
N PHE A 45 0.44 22.58 -10.77
CA PHE A 45 -0.16 22.45 -12.10
C PHE A 45 -1.23 23.51 -12.41
N GLN A 46 -1.79 24.16 -11.40
CA GLN A 46 -2.81 25.21 -11.55
C GLN A 46 -2.21 26.62 -11.71
N ARG A 47 -0.89 26.75 -11.86
CA ARG A 47 -0.19 28.00 -12.22
C ARG A 47 -0.59 29.23 -11.38
N GLY A 48 -0.80 29.03 -10.08
CA GLY A 48 -1.15 30.10 -9.13
C GLY A 48 -2.62 30.12 -8.70
N GLU A 49 -3.49 29.31 -9.30
CA GLU A 49 -4.83 29.10 -8.75
C GLU A 49 -4.80 28.21 -7.50
N HIS A 50 -5.92 28.19 -6.78
CA HIS A 50 -6.06 27.51 -5.49
C HIS A 50 -7.26 26.59 -5.45
N THR A 51 -7.21 25.60 -4.58
CA THR A 51 -8.32 24.70 -4.30
C THR A 51 -8.62 24.71 -2.80
N VAL A 52 -9.89 24.91 -2.46
CA VAL A 52 -10.37 24.82 -1.06
C VAL A 52 -10.70 23.35 -0.76
N LYS A 53 -10.13 22.81 0.31
CA LYS A 53 -10.40 21.43 0.77
C LYS A 53 -10.92 21.42 2.20
N LYS A 54 -11.90 20.57 2.46
CA LYS A 54 -12.42 20.28 3.80
C LYS A 54 -11.33 19.61 4.63
N ILE A 55 -11.15 20.08 5.87
CA ILE A 55 -10.32 19.38 6.85
C ILE A 55 -11.22 18.43 7.63
N MET A 56 -10.91 17.15 7.60
CA MET A 56 -11.68 16.12 8.32
C MET A 56 -11.13 15.94 9.74
N VAL A 57 -11.98 15.57 10.70
CA VAL A 57 -11.56 15.19 12.06
C VAL A 57 -10.47 14.13 12.02
N ARG A 58 -9.53 14.06 12.97
CA ARG A 58 -8.40 13.10 12.92
C ARG A 58 -8.90 11.66 12.74
N GLY A 59 -8.24 10.91 11.85
CA GLY A 59 -8.58 9.52 11.59
C GLY A 59 -8.24 8.60 12.77
N THR A 60 -8.95 7.47 12.84
CA THR A 60 -8.74 6.44 13.85
C THR A 60 -7.99 5.25 13.27
N TYR A 61 -7.38 4.47 14.17
CA TYR A 61 -6.68 3.23 13.87
C TYR A 61 -7.29 2.04 14.63
N LYS A 62 -8.59 2.12 14.98
CA LYS A 62 -9.27 1.11 15.78
C LYS A 62 -9.28 -0.25 15.06
N CYS A 63 -9.28 -0.24 13.72
CA CYS A 63 -9.16 -1.45 12.92
C CYS A 63 -7.87 -2.21 13.22
N VAL A 64 -6.76 -1.50 13.47
CA VAL A 64 -5.46 -2.11 13.77
C VAL A 64 -5.50 -2.82 15.11
N ASP A 65 -6.09 -2.19 16.12
CA ASP A 65 -6.21 -2.77 17.46
C ASP A 65 -7.11 -4.02 17.43
N ARG A 66 -8.29 -3.93 16.78
CA ARG A 66 -9.18 -5.08 16.58
C ARG A 66 -8.51 -6.23 15.82
N LEU A 67 -7.71 -5.91 14.81
CA LEU A 67 -6.98 -6.92 14.03
C LEU A 67 -5.89 -7.58 14.87
N LYS A 68 -5.16 -6.82 15.70
CA LYS A 68 -4.19 -7.39 16.64
C LYS A 68 -4.86 -8.36 17.61
N ASP A 69 -5.95 -7.94 18.24
CA ASP A 69 -6.69 -8.78 19.20
C ASP A 69 -7.17 -10.08 18.56
N CYS A 70 -7.71 -9.98 17.34
CA CYS A 70 -8.13 -11.13 16.56
C CYS A 70 -6.95 -12.07 16.27
N VAL A 71 -5.82 -11.54 15.80
CA VAL A 71 -4.61 -12.33 15.51
C VAL A 71 -4.04 -12.99 16.77
N PHE A 72 -4.01 -12.29 17.90
CA PHE A 72 -3.58 -12.84 19.19
C PHE A 72 -4.49 -13.97 19.66
N SER A 73 -5.81 -13.78 19.57
CA SER A 73 -6.79 -14.82 19.91
C SER A 73 -6.63 -16.07 19.03
N MET A 74 -6.48 -15.89 17.72
CA MET A 74 -6.22 -17.01 16.79
C MET A 74 -4.93 -17.76 17.13
N ALA A 75 -3.86 -17.04 17.48
CA ALA A 75 -2.59 -17.65 17.85
C ALA A 75 -2.68 -18.44 19.16
N GLN A 76 -3.38 -17.92 20.17
CA GLN A 76 -3.62 -18.62 21.45
C GLN A 76 -4.43 -19.91 21.25
N ASN A 77 -5.37 -19.90 20.30
CA ASN A 77 -6.16 -21.08 19.92
C ASN A 77 -5.38 -22.08 19.05
N GLY A 78 -4.06 -21.92 18.90
CA GLY A 78 -3.20 -22.85 18.15
C GLY A 78 -3.35 -22.77 16.64
N ASN A 79 -4.04 -21.75 16.11
CA ASN A 79 -4.26 -21.61 14.68
C ASN A 79 -2.97 -21.15 14.01
N LYS A 80 -2.36 -22.04 13.20
CA LYS A 80 -1.16 -21.71 12.43
C LYS A 80 -1.59 -21.15 11.08
N ALA A 81 -1.31 -19.88 10.84
CA ALA A 81 -1.54 -19.27 9.54
C ALA A 81 -0.70 -19.97 8.47
N CYS A 82 -1.32 -20.87 7.71
CA CYS A 82 -0.74 -21.40 6.47
C CYS A 82 -1.01 -20.39 5.35
N PRO A 83 0.02 -19.86 4.67
CA PRO A 83 -0.20 -19.08 3.46
C PRO A 83 -1.00 -19.93 2.47
N SER A 84 -2.05 -19.38 1.86
CA SER A 84 -2.87 -20.14 0.90
C SER A 84 -2.02 -20.57 -0.31
N LYS A 85 -2.51 -21.49 -1.14
CA LYS A 85 -1.80 -21.89 -2.37
C LYS A 85 -2.11 -20.98 -3.56
N ASP A 86 -2.93 -19.95 -3.38
CA ASP A 86 -3.51 -19.15 -4.46
C ASP A 86 -2.58 -18.03 -4.95
N MET A 87 -1.27 -18.15 -4.70
CA MET A 87 -0.31 -17.15 -5.18
C MET A 87 -0.20 -17.27 -6.71
N PRO A 88 -0.49 -16.20 -7.47
CA PRO A 88 -0.30 -16.23 -8.91
C PRO A 88 1.20 -16.38 -9.23
N PRO A 89 1.55 -17.05 -10.34
CA PRO A 89 2.94 -17.13 -10.78
C PRO A 89 3.49 -15.72 -11.04
N SER A 90 4.81 -15.55 -10.88
CA SER A 90 5.44 -14.27 -11.19
C SER A 90 5.24 -13.91 -12.66
N MET A 91 5.22 -12.61 -12.99
CA MET A 91 5.05 -12.15 -14.37
C MET A 91 6.07 -12.76 -15.32
N CYS A 92 7.31 -12.97 -14.84
CA CYS A 92 8.40 -13.55 -15.61
C CYS A 92 8.28 -15.08 -15.82
N HIS A 93 7.30 -15.75 -15.21
CA HIS A 93 7.16 -17.21 -15.32
C HIS A 93 6.84 -17.67 -16.75
N LYS A 94 6.12 -16.85 -17.53
CA LYS A 94 5.71 -17.18 -18.91
C LYS A 94 6.81 -16.98 -19.95
N TYR A 95 7.92 -16.35 -19.58
CA TYR A 95 9.00 -16.02 -20.51
C TYR A 95 10.10 -17.08 -20.42
N GLU A 96 10.64 -17.46 -21.57
CA GLU A 96 11.86 -18.25 -21.62
C GLU A 96 13.01 -17.45 -21.00
N LYS A 97 13.77 -18.12 -20.13
CA LYS A 97 14.90 -17.51 -19.45
C LYS A 97 16.17 -17.95 -20.16
N PRO A 98 17.03 -17.01 -20.60
CA PRO A 98 18.31 -17.38 -21.19
C PRO A 98 19.17 -18.12 -20.15
N SER A 99 20.14 -18.91 -20.63
CA SER A 99 21.17 -19.44 -19.75
C SER A 99 21.97 -18.30 -19.12
N LYS A 100 22.67 -18.60 -18.03
CA LYS A 100 23.49 -17.60 -17.34
C LYS A 100 24.57 -17.04 -18.28
N GLU A 101 25.20 -17.91 -19.06
CA GLU A 101 26.25 -17.57 -20.01
C GLU A 101 25.70 -16.60 -21.08
N GLN A 102 24.53 -16.89 -21.64
CA GLN A 102 23.92 -16.07 -22.67
C GLN A 102 23.42 -14.73 -22.12
N ALA A 103 22.91 -14.70 -20.88
CA ALA A 103 22.54 -13.46 -20.21
C ALA A 103 23.75 -12.53 -19.98
N ILE A 104 24.90 -13.09 -19.60
CA ILE A 104 26.15 -12.33 -19.40
C ILE A 104 26.65 -11.78 -20.74
N LEU A 105 26.71 -12.61 -21.79
CA LEU A 105 27.13 -12.17 -23.12
C LEU A 105 26.25 -11.04 -23.67
N ASN A 106 24.93 -11.14 -23.52
CA ASN A 106 23.98 -10.09 -23.92
C ASN A 106 24.17 -8.79 -23.14
N HIS A 107 24.50 -8.89 -21.85
CA HIS A 107 24.78 -7.71 -21.03
C HIS A 107 26.06 -7.01 -21.52
N GLU A 108 27.15 -7.76 -21.69
CA GLU A 108 28.42 -7.22 -22.16
C GLU A 108 28.33 -6.62 -23.57
N SER A 109 27.65 -7.27 -24.51
CA SER A 109 27.50 -6.77 -25.87
C SER A 109 26.73 -5.45 -25.92
N ARG A 110 25.65 -5.31 -25.13
CA ARG A 110 24.85 -4.09 -25.05
C ARG A 110 25.63 -2.88 -24.56
N PHE A 111 26.60 -3.08 -23.67
CA PHE A 111 27.36 -1.98 -23.05
C PHE A 111 28.73 -1.73 -23.69
N LYS A 112 29.22 -2.63 -24.56
CA LYS A 112 30.51 -2.47 -25.26
C LYS A 112 30.49 -1.46 -26.40
N SER A 113 29.33 -1.05 -26.93
CA SER A 113 29.23 -0.09 -28.05
C SER A 113 29.05 1.37 -27.63
N SER A 114 29.31 1.71 -26.36
CA SER A 114 29.11 3.07 -25.84
C SER A 114 30.42 3.82 -25.52
N HIS A 115 31.51 3.51 -26.24
CA HIS A 115 32.76 4.26 -26.23
C HIS A 115 33.15 4.64 -27.65
#